data_AF-A0A6J7HBM5-F1
#
_entry.id   AF-A0A6J7HBM5-F1
#
_cell.length_a   1.000
_cell.length_b   1.000
_cell.length_c   1.000
_cell.angle_alpha   90.00
_cell.angle_beta   90.00
_cell.angle_gamma   90.00
#
_symmetry.space_group_name_H-M   'P 1'
#
loop_
_entity.id
_entity.type
_entity.pdbx_description
1 polymer ?
#
loop_
_entity_poly.entity_id
_entity_poly.type
_entity_poly.pdbx_seq_one_letter_code
_entity_poly.pdbx_strand_id
1 'polypeptide(L)'
;MITGSECTQHFVHAGMVGWQGHKMSKSRGNLVFVSQLRHSGVDPMAIRMALVSHHYRTDWAWTPHGLEGAKDRLSIWRQAAMSEQAPQFEPFLEKMREHLANDLRTPEVLDVVDTWALSATNNEGESATASSLMRESVDALLGIKL
;
A
#
# COMPACT_ATOMS: atom_id res chain seq x y z
N MET A 1 23.15 23.17 -31.92
CA MET A 1 22.80 21.77 -32.20
C MET A 1 22.04 21.23 -30.99
N ILE A 2 20.72 21.13 -31.09
CA ILE A 2 19.91 20.28 -30.21
C ILE A 2 19.87 18.94 -30.94
N THR A 3 20.42 17.89 -30.36
CA THR A 3 20.33 16.53 -30.91
C THR A 3 18.85 16.17 -31.03
N GLY A 4 18.36 15.90 -32.24
CA GLY A 4 16.95 15.60 -32.55
C GLY A 4 16.43 14.26 -32.02
N SER A 5 16.96 13.77 -30.90
CA SER A 5 16.53 12.57 -30.22
C SER A 5 15.66 12.94 -29.01
N GLU A 6 14.48 12.33 -28.88
CA GLU A 6 13.64 12.47 -27.69
C GLU A 6 14.44 12.12 -26.43
N CYS A 7 14.59 13.07 -25.51
CA CYS A 7 15.42 12.89 -24.31
C CYS A 7 14.80 11.94 -23.28
N THR A 8 13.51 11.60 -23.37
CA THR A 8 12.79 10.77 -22.38
C THR A 8 11.46 10.25 -22.95
N GLN A 9 11.11 8.99 -22.66
CA GLN A 9 9.81 8.40 -23.06
C GLN A 9 8.68 8.71 -22.08
N HIS A 10 8.97 8.80 -20.77
CA HIS A 10 7.97 9.07 -19.73
C HIS A 10 8.53 9.97 -18.63
N PHE A 11 7.73 10.96 -18.22
CA PHE A 11 7.96 11.76 -17.01
C PHE A 11 6.92 11.35 -15.96
N VAL A 12 7.39 10.88 -14.80
CA VAL A 12 6.52 10.41 -13.71
C VAL A 12 6.70 11.31 -12.51
N HIS A 13 5.62 11.93 -12.06
CA HIS A 13 5.61 12.86 -10.92
C HIS A 13 4.64 12.37 -9.85
N ALA A 14 5.11 12.33 -8.60
CA ALA A 14 4.27 12.03 -7.46
C ALA A 14 3.57 13.28 -6.93
N GLY A 15 2.38 13.09 -6.39
CA GLY A 15 1.62 14.09 -5.64
C GLY A 15 2.35 14.51 -4.36
N MET A 16 2.01 15.70 -3.89
CA MET A 16 2.57 16.28 -2.68
C MET A 16 1.85 15.79 -1.43
N VAL A 17 2.62 15.54 -0.37
CA VAL A 17 2.07 15.23 0.95
C VAL A 17 1.95 16.50 1.79
N GLY A 18 0.75 16.75 2.31
CA GLY A 18 0.43 17.83 3.24
C GLY A 18 0.35 17.35 4.69
N TRP A 19 0.40 18.30 5.63
CA TRP A 19 0.15 18.06 7.05
C TRP A 19 -0.55 19.26 7.69
N GLN A 20 -1.60 18.98 8.48
CA GLN A 20 -2.43 20.00 9.17
C GLN A 20 -2.87 21.12 8.22
N GLY A 21 -3.56 20.74 7.14
CA GLY A 21 -4.15 21.68 6.19
C GLY A 21 -3.16 22.39 5.28
N HIS A 22 -1.85 22.10 5.35
CA HIS A 22 -0.96 22.66 4.34
C HIS A 22 0.32 21.87 4.04
N LYS A 23 0.95 22.22 2.91
CA LYS A 23 2.11 21.52 2.33
C LYS A 23 3.21 21.26 3.37
N MET A 24 3.75 20.05 3.40
CA MET A 24 4.92 19.73 4.22
C MET A 24 6.17 20.43 3.65
N SER A 25 6.90 21.17 4.49
CA SER A 25 8.16 21.83 4.09
C SER A 25 9.10 22.04 5.27
N LYS A 26 10.42 22.06 4.99
CA LYS A 26 11.45 22.36 6.00
C LYS A 26 11.29 23.75 6.59
N SER A 27 11.07 24.76 5.75
CA SER A 27 10.97 26.17 6.17
C SER A 27 9.82 26.42 7.14
N ARG A 28 8.77 25.59 7.10
CA ARG A 28 7.62 25.69 7.99
C ARG A 28 7.69 24.79 9.22
N GLY A 29 8.71 23.94 9.33
CA GLY A 29 8.88 23.05 10.48
C GLY A 29 7.77 22.01 10.67
N ASN A 30 6.94 21.74 9.66
CA ASN A 30 5.79 20.83 9.76
C ASN A 30 6.05 19.45 9.14
N LEU A 31 7.31 19.03 9.10
CA LEU A 31 7.68 17.72 8.58
C LEU A 31 7.35 16.62 9.60
N VAL A 32 6.71 15.56 9.13
CA VAL A 32 6.63 14.29 9.87
C VAL A 32 7.78 13.41 9.37
N PHE A 33 8.73 13.11 10.24
CA PHE A 33 9.90 12.32 9.86
C PHE A 33 9.64 10.83 10.04
N VAL A 34 9.92 10.04 9.01
CA VAL A 34 9.88 8.57 9.09
C VAL A 34 10.80 8.04 10.20
N SER A 35 11.97 8.68 10.40
CA SER A 35 12.88 8.31 11.50
C SER A 35 12.22 8.50 12.86
N GLN A 36 11.49 9.59 13.08
CA GLN A 36 10.78 9.84 14.35
C GLN A 36 9.66 8.81 14.56
N LEU A 37 8.85 8.54 13.53
CA LEU A 37 7.80 7.51 13.60
C LEU A 37 8.38 6.13 13.97
N ARG A 38 9.50 5.76 13.35
CA ARG A 38 10.18 4.50 13.67
C ARG A 38 10.75 4.47 15.09
N HIS A 39 11.35 5.56 15.56
CA HIS A 39 11.87 5.65 16.93
C HIS A 39 10.73 5.61 17.96
N SER A 40 9.54 6.10 17.63
CA SER A 40 8.35 5.99 18.48
C SER A 40 7.66 4.62 18.38
N GLY A 41 8.26 3.62 17.73
CA GLY A 41 7.75 2.26 17.67
C GLY A 41 6.71 1.99 16.58
N VAL A 42 6.51 2.91 15.63
CA VAL A 42 5.60 2.65 14.50
C VAL A 42 6.22 1.60 13.57
N ASP A 43 5.46 0.56 13.27
CA ASP A 43 5.82 -0.46 12.30
C ASP A 43 6.08 0.18 10.91
N PRO A 44 7.26 0.00 10.30
CA PRO A 44 7.55 0.50 8.96
C PRO A 44 6.53 0.04 7.90
N MET A 45 5.91 -1.14 8.09
CA MET A 45 4.88 -1.65 7.18
C MET A 45 3.59 -0.84 7.29
N ALA A 46 3.24 -0.34 8.48
CA ALA A 46 2.09 0.56 8.65
C ALA A 46 2.35 1.93 7.99
N ILE A 47 3.60 2.43 8.05
CA ILE A 47 3.99 3.65 7.33
C ILE A 47 3.84 3.43 5.82
N ARG A 48 4.37 2.31 5.29
CA ARG A 48 4.25 1.97 3.88
C ARG A 48 2.78 1.83 3.47
N MET A 49 1.97 1.10 4.24
CA MET A 49 0.53 0.93 4.03
C MET A 49 -0.18 2.29 3.93
N ALA A 50 0.12 3.22 4.85
CA ALA A 50 -0.45 4.57 4.81
C ALA A 50 -0.08 5.32 3.52
N LEU A 51 1.18 5.19 3.04
CA LEU A 51 1.62 5.84 1.81
C LEU A 51 0.94 5.26 0.57
N VAL A 52 0.86 3.93 0.44
CA VAL A 52 0.27 3.26 -0.75
C VAL A 52 -1.26 3.27 -0.74
N SER A 53 -1.89 3.70 0.35
CA SER A 53 -3.36 3.92 0.42
C SER A 53 -3.84 5.11 -0.41
N HIS A 54 -2.92 5.84 -1.04
CA HIS A 54 -3.21 6.96 -1.91
C HIS A 54 -2.60 6.71 -3.29
N HIS A 55 -3.34 7.06 -4.35
CA HIS A 55 -2.79 7.01 -5.71
C HIS A 55 -1.57 7.95 -5.81
N TYR A 56 -0.46 7.48 -6.39
CA TYR A 56 0.83 8.18 -6.31
C TYR A 56 0.80 9.61 -6.88
N ARG A 57 -0.10 9.89 -7.83
CA ARG A 57 -0.28 11.21 -8.48
C ARG A 57 -1.15 12.18 -7.70
N THR A 58 -1.87 11.71 -6.69
CA THR A 58 -2.87 12.51 -5.98
C THR A 58 -2.22 13.20 -4.78
N ASP A 59 -2.41 14.51 -4.67
CA ASP A 59 -2.05 15.25 -3.46
C ASP A 59 -2.91 14.76 -2.30
N TRP A 60 -2.31 14.52 -1.14
CA TRP A 60 -3.01 14.03 0.04
C TRP A 60 -2.41 14.57 1.33
N ALA A 61 -3.18 14.49 2.42
CA ALA A 61 -2.72 14.93 3.73
C ALA A 61 -2.38 13.72 4.59
N TRP A 62 -1.15 13.69 5.10
CA TRP A 62 -0.80 12.81 6.21
C TRP A 62 -1.76 13.09 7.37
N THR A 63 -2.28 12.05 8.04
CA THR A 63 -3.06 12.23 9.27
C THR A 63 -2.78 11.11 10.26
N PRO A 64 -2.91 11.34 11.58
CA PRO A 64 -2.75 10.28 12.58
C PRO A 64 -3.84 9.21 12.39
N HIS A 65 -5.05 9.60 12.01
CA HIS A 65 -6.13 8.68 11.68
C HIS A 65 -5.80 7.81 10.47
N GLY A 66 -5.19 8.37 9.42
CA GLY A 66 -4.72 7.60 8.28
C GLY A 66 -3.65 6.57 8.66
N LEU A 67 -2.74 6.92 9.58
CA LEU A 67 -1.78 5.96 10.12
C LEU A 67 -2.47 4.88 10.97
N GLU A 68 -3.47 5.23 11.77
CA GLU A 68 -4.20 4.25 12.58
C GLU A 68 -4.98 3.25 11.71
N GLY A 69 -5.71 3.74 10.70
CA GLY A 69 -6.38 2.86 9.73
C GLY A 69 -5.39 1.97 8.97
N ALA A 70 -4.18 2.44 8.69
CA ALA A 70 -3.14 1.63 8.09
C ALA A 70 -2.63 0.51 9.03
N LYS A 71 -2.57 0.75 10.34
CA LYS A 71 -2.25 -0.29 11.33
C LYS A 71 -3.37 -1.33 11.44
N ASP A 72 -4.63 -0.88 11.47
CA ASP A 72 -5.80 -1.76 11.55
C ASP A 72 -5.86 -2.67 10.33
N ARG A 73 -5.71 -2.09 9.12
CA ARG A 73 -5.63 -2.85 7.88
C ARG A 73 -4.48 -3.87 7.91
N LEU A 74 -3.29 -3.46 8.34
CA LEU A 74 -2.14 -4.35 8.45
C LEU A 74 -2.39 -5.50 9.45
N SER A 75 -3.09 -5.24 10.56
CA SER A 75 -3.47 -6.27 11.53
C SER A 75 -4.39 -7.32 10.91
N ILE A 76 -5.40 -6.90 10.16
CA ILE A 76 -6.33 -7.81 9.46
C ILE A 76 -5.57 -8.65 8.43
N TRP A 77 -4.69 -8.04 7.63
CA TRP A 77 -3.93 -8.77 6.61
C TRP A 77 -2.98 -9.80 7.23
N ARG A 78 -2.38 -9.49 8.39
CA ARG A 78 -1.55 -10.44 9.14
C ARG A 78 -2.35 -11.62 9.66
N GLN A 79 -3.57 -11.39 10.14
CA GLN A 79 -4.47 -12.47 10.56
C GLN A 79 -4.85 -13.35 9.37
N ALA A 80 -5.23 -12.74 8.25
CA ALA A 80 -5.55 -13.46 7.01
C ALA A 80 -4.37 -14.30 6.49
N ALA A 81 -3.14 -13.79 6.59
CA ALA A 81 -1.93 -14.50 6.18
C ALA A 81 -1.64 -15.76 7.02
N MET A 82 -2.26 -15.89 8.19
CA MET A 82 -2.19 -17.08 9.05
C MET A 82 -3.38 -18.02 8.88
N SER A 83 -4.38 -17.68 8.05
CA SER A 83 -5.58 -18.50 7.87
C SER A 83 -5.25 -19.79 7.11
N GLU A 84 -5.82 -20.90 7.58
CA GLU A 84 -5.76 -22.22 6.91
C GLU A 84 -6.86 -22.40 5.85
N GLN A 85 -7.85 -21.50 5.83
CA GLN A 85 -8.95 -21.50 4.87
C GLN A 85 -9.01 -20.15 4.19
N ALA A 86 -8.57 -20.14 2.92
CA ALA A 86 -8.43 -18.91 2.17
C ALA A 86 -9.13 -18.98 0.80
N PRO A 87 -9.59 -17.83 0.27
CA PRO A 87 -10.12 -17.75 -1.09
C PRO A 87 -9.08 -18.16 -2.14
N GLN A 88 -9.56 -18.41 -3.36
CA GLN A 88 -8.68 -18.74 -4.50
C GLN A 88 -7.63 -17.64 -4.73
N PHE A 89 -6.39 -18.05 -5.00
CA PHE A 89 -5.26 -17.14 -5.13
C PHE A 89 -5.15 -16.52 -6.53
N GLU A 90 -5.44 -17.29 -7.57
CA GLU A 90 -5.24 -16.89 -8.96
C GLU A 90 -6.09 -15.67 -9.35
N PRO A 91 -7.41 -15.63 -9.08
CA PRO A 91 -8.23 -14.45 -9.39
C PRO A 91 -7.81 -13.22 -8.58
N PHE A 92 -7.29 -13.43 -7.37
CA PHE A 92 -6.76 -12.37 -6.53
C PHE A 92 -5.49 -11.75 -7.13
N LEU A 93 -4.52 -12.58 -7.52
CA LEU A 93 -3.28 -12.11 -8.13
C LEU A 93 -3.50 -11.40 -9.47
N GLU A 94 -4.43 -11.91 -10.29
CA GLU A 94 -4.79 -11.31 -11.57
C GLU A 94 -5.32 -9.87 -11.39
N LYS A 95 -6.26 -9.67 -10.46
CA LYS A 95 -6.80 -8.35 -10.14
C LYS A 95 -5.76 -7.38 -9.60
N MET A 96 -4.87 -7.85 -8.71
CA MET A 96 -3.76 -7.01 -8.23
C MET A 96 -2.89 -6.52 -9.39
N ARG A 97 -2.52 -7.42 -10.31
CA ARG A 97 -1.69 -7.08 -11.48
C ARG A 97 -2.40 -6.14 -12.43
N GLU A 98 -3.70 -6.32 -12.66
CA GLU A 98 -4.51 -5.42 -13.49
C GLU A 98 -4.48 -3.98 -12.95
N HIS A 99 -4.75 -3.78 -11.67
CA HIS A 99 -4.74 -2.45 -11.06
C HIS A 99 -3.33 -1.83 -11.04
N LEU A 100 -2.29 -2.61 -10.76
CA LEU A 100 -0.91 -2.11 -10.80
C LEU A 100 -0.48 -1.71 -12.21
N ALA A 101 -0.83 -2.49 -13.23
CA ALA A 101 -0.54 -2.18 -14.63
C ALA A 101 -1.30 -0.94 -15.12
N ASN A 102 -2.44 -0.61 -14.49
CA ASN A 102 -3.25 0.55 -14.80
C ASN A 102 -2.85 1.77 -13.96
N ASP A 103 -1.68 2.37 -14.25
CA ASP A 103 -1.13 3.57 -13.59
C ASP A 103 -0.94 3.44 -12.08
N LEU A 104 -0.53 2.25 -11.58
CA LEU A 104 -0.27 2.02 -10.16
C LEU A 104 -1.46 2.42 -9.27
N ARG A 105 -2.66 1.92 -9.61
CA ARG A 105 -3.89 2.09 -8.82
C ARG A 105 -3.84 1.34 -7.48
N THR A 106 -2.93 1.77 -6.61
CA THR A 106 -2.67 1.11 -5.33
C THR A 106 -3.88 1.15 -4.39
N PRO A 107 -4.75 2.18 -4.33
CA PRO A 107 -5.96 2.11 -3.51
C PRO A 107 -6.84 0.90 -3.88
N GLU A 108 -7.08 0.68 -5.17
CA GLU A 108 -7.86 -0.44 -5.67
C GLU A 108 -7.15 -1.79 -5.43
N VAL A 109 -5.81 -1.82 -5.48
CA VAL A 109 -5.05 -3.02 -5.07
C VAL A 109 -5.27 -3.31 -3.58
N LEU A 110 -5.29 -2.29 -2.71
CA LEU A 110 -5.58 -2.50 -1.29
C LEU A 110 -7.01 -3.02 -1.08
N ASP A 111 -8.00 -2.53 -1.84
CA ASP A 111 -9.38 -3.01 -1.76
C ASP A 111 -9.50 -4.49 -2.17
N VAL A 112 -8.71 -4.94 -3.16
CA VAL A 112 -8.61 -6.35 -3.55
C VAL A 112 -8.07 -7.21 -2.42
N VAL A 113 -7.00 -6.74 -1.75
CA VAL A 113 -6.41 -7.48 -0.61
C VAL A 113 -7.29 -7.43 0.62
N ASP A 114 -7.97 -6.31 0.90
CA ASP A 114 -8.94 -6.19 1.98
C ASP A 114 -10.08 -7.21 1.81
N THR A 115 -10.65 -7.29 0.60
CA THR A 115 -11.72 -8.24 0.29
C THR A 115 -11.26 -9.68 0.50
N TRP A 116 -10.08 -10.02 -0.02
CA TRP A 116 -9.51 -11.36 0.15
C TRP A 116 -9.22 -11.68 1.62
N ALA A 117 -8.64 -10.73 2.35
CA ALA A 117 -8.28 -10.89 3.75
C ALA A 117 -9.52 -11.08 4.63
N LEU A 118 -10.60 -10.32 4.38
CA LEU A 118 -11.86 -10.46 5.11
C LEU A 118 -12.47 -11.86 4.92
N SER A 119 -12.55 -12.36 3.67
CA SER A 119 -13.04 -13.72 3.42
C SER A 119 -12.16 -14.77 4.08
N ALA A 120 -10.82 -14.62 4.04
CA ALA A 120 -9.91 -15.54 4.74
C ALA A 120 -10.10 -15.51 6.27
N THR A 121 -10.34 -14.34 6.88
CA THR A 121 -10.62 -14.22 8.33
C THR A 121 -11.99 -14.76 8.72
N ASN A 122 -12.95 -14.78 7.79
CA ASN A 122 -14.28 -15.39 7.98
C ASN A 122 -14.28 -16.89 7.69
N ASN A 123 -13.11 -17.48 7.35
CA ASN A 123 -12.98 -18.87 6.90
C ASN A 123 -13.82 -19.20 5.66
N GLU A 124 -14.00 -18.20 4.77
CA GLU A 124 -14.68 -18.35 3.50
C GLU A 124 -13.65 -18.76 2.43
N GLY A 125 -13.25 -20.02 2.45
CA GLY A 125 -12.27 -20.54 1.51
C GLY A 125 -11.96 -22.02 1.69
N GLU A 126 -11.43 -22.64 0.63
CA GLU A 126 -11.10 -24.07 0.62
C GLU A 126 -9.60 -24.31 0.40
N SER A 127 -8.81 -23.26 0.18
CA SER A 127 -7.39 -23.39 -0.14
C SER A 127 -6.51 -23.23 1.09
N ALA A 128 -5.79 -24.31 1.45
CA ALA A 128 -4.82 -24.32 2.54
C ALA A 128 -3.48 -23.63 2.20
N THR A 129 -3.17 -23.44 0.92
CA THR A 129 -1.88 -22.86 0.47
C THR A 129 -1.98 -21.40 0.05
N ALA A 130 -3.19 -20.90 -0.22
CA ALA A 130 -3.39 -19.57 -0.78
C ALA A 130 -2.89 -18.42 0.13
N SER A 131 -2.95 -18.57 1.46
CA SER A 131 -2.44 -17.56 2.40
C SER A 131 -0.93 -17.32 2.28
N SER A 132 -0.16 -18.37 2.02
CA SER A 132 1.29 -18.24 1.82
C SER A 132 1.62 -17.47 0.54
N LEU A 133 0.94 -17.80 -0.55
CA LEU A 133 1.09 -17.15 -1.85
C LEU A 133 0.60 -15.69 -1.81
N MET A 134 -0.51 -15.42 -1.10
CA MET A 134 -1.00 -14.06 -0.85
C MET A 134 0.05 -13.22 -0.13
N ARG A 135 0.65 -13.75 0.94
CA ARG A 135 1.69 -13.02 1.68
C ARG A 135 2.91 -12.71 0.81
N GLU A 136 3.36 -13.69 0.01
CA GLU A 136 4.47 -13.50 -0.92
C GLU A 136 4.15 -12.47 -2.01
N SER A 137 2.94 -12.48 -2.56
CA SER A 137 2.55 -11.51 -3.58
C SER A 137 2.39 -10.10 -3.00
N VAL A 138 1.88 -9.95 -1.78
CA VAL A 138 1.80 -8.65 -1.10
C VAL A 138 3.19 -8.07 -0.80
N ASP A 139 4.15 -8.90 -0.36
CA ASP A 139 5.54 -8.44 -0.20
C ASP A 139 6.16 -8.09 -1.57
N ALA A 140 6.02 -8.97 -2.57
CA ALA A 140 6.63 -8.77 -3.89
C ALA A 140 6.09 -7.55 -4.65
N LEU A 141 4.78 -7.28 -4.56
CA LEU A 141 4.11 -6.24 -5.35
C LEU A 141 3.97 -4.91 -4.61
N LEU A 142 3.80 -4.93 -3.29
CA LEU A 142 3.58 -3.73 -2.48
C LEU A 142 4.75 -3.43 -1.52
N GLY A 143 5.64 -4.39 -1.27
CA GLY A 143 6.71 -4.28 -0.28
C GLY A 143 6.19 -4.30 1.16
N ILE A 144 5.01 -4.90 1.39
CA ILE A 144 4.38 -5.00 2.71
C ILE A 144 4.58 -6.42 3.24
N LYS A 145 5.35 -6.54 4.33
CA LYS A 145 5.62 -7.81 5.00
C LYS A 145 4.58 -8.10 6.07
N LEU A 146 3.83 -9.19 5.88
CA LEU A 146 2.80 -9.67 6.80
C LEU A 146 3.39 -10.65 7.81
#